data_AF-A0A936VHC6-F1
#
_entry.id   AF-A0A936VHC6-F1
#
_cell.length_a   1.000
_cell.length_b   1.000
_cell.length_c   1.000
_cell.angle_alpha   90.00
_cell.angle_beta   90.00
_cell.angle_gamma   90.00
#
_symmetry.space_group_name_H-M   'P 1'
#
loop_
_entity.id
_entity.type
_entity.pdbx_description
1 polymer ?
#
loop_
_entity_poly.entity_id
_entity_poly.type
_entity_poly.pdbx_seq_one_letter_code
_entity_poly.pdbx_strand_id
1 'polypeptide(L)'
;MGGNVLTLGCDASVTGASSLAFIDGAVKKDFCATGAFSYPVGQNQYSPVGATVTAGTFPSSLTVTPDDTLLTGFTDLSRNWNLTETGDLTVDLTFQYDDSDVIANESNYRVYKRTGAGVVPEMCAVTCVDTVNNVLGPVIGVTEFSRWTGSGPLAPTAADVVLGGRVLTADGRGIKNAVLVISGNTLPTPMRVLTGPFGYYRFDGLEAGETYVVTVNSKRFFFQAPSRIVTLSDSVLDADFWRCLRSDADFQPNFAGATSSNY
;
A
#
# COMPACT_ATOMS: atom_id res chain seq x y z
N MET A 1 24.63 -11.73 8.96
CA MET A 1 26.05 -11.80 9.36
C MET A 1 26.59 -10.39 9.37
N GLY A 2 27.34 -9.99 10.40
CA GLY A 2 27.98 -8.66 10.44
C GLY A 2 29.13 -8.64 9.44
N GLY A 3 28.86 -8.23 8.21
CA GLY A 3 29.85 -8.13 7.15
C GLY A 3 30.84 -6.99 7.43
N ASN A 4 32.10 -7.18 7.05
CA ASN A 4 33.09 -6.10 7.03
C ASN A 4 32.54 -4.93 6.18
N VAL A 5 32.71 -3.70 6.64
CA VAL A 5 32.26 -2.48 5.95
C VAL A 5 33.46 -1.82 5.27
N LEU A 6 33.42 -1.66 3.94
CA LEU A 6 34.39 -0.82 3.24
C LEU A 6 34.02 0.65 3.50
N THR A 7 34.92 1.41 4.12
CA THR A 7 34.71 2.84 4.40
C THR A 7 35.49 3.70 3.41
N LEU A 8 34.78 4.61 2.76
CA LEU A 8 35.28 5.56 1.77
C LEU A 8 35.16 6.98 2.34
N GLY A 9 36.30 7.67 2.48
CA GLY A 9 36.33 9.06 2.94
C GLY A 9 35.72 10.05 1.95
N CYS A 10 35.66 11.33 2.32
CA CYS A 10 34.95 12.37 1.56
C CYS A 10 35.37 12.50 0.08
N ASP A 11 36.66 12.40 -0.23
CA ASP A 11 37.17 12.56 -1.59
C ASP A 11 37.39 11.24 -2.34
N ALA A 12 37.00 10.11 -1.73
CA ALA A 12 37.17 8.80 -2.34
C ALA A 12 36.24 8.63 -3.55
N SER A 13 36.80 8.06 -4.62
CA SER A 13 36.07 7.64 -5.82
C SER A 13 36.31 6.16 -6.09
N VAL A 14 35.37 5.53 -6.79
CA VAL A 14 35.50 4.15 -7.26
C VAL A 14 35.29 4.16 -8.77
N THR A 15 36.16 3.45 -9.49
CA THR A 15 36.11 3.31 -10.96
C THR A 15 36.19 1.83 -11.34
N GLY A 16 35.70 1.49 -12.54
CA GLY A 16 35.72 0.11 -13.04
C GLY A 16 34.62 -0.81 -12.50
N ALA A 17 33.66 -0.27 -11.73
CA ALA A 17 32.52 -1.04 -11.27
C ALA A 17 31.65 -1.51 -12.44
N SER A 18 31.24 -2.78 -12.42
CA SER A 18 30.45 -3.43 -13.47
C SER A 18 29.81 -4.73 -12.97
N SER A 19 29.06 -5.42 -13.84
CA SER A 19 28.55 -6.77 -13.58
C SER A 19 29.63 -7.82 -13.29
N LEU A 20 30.88 -7.57 -13.68
CA LEU A 20 32.03 -8.44 -13.41
C LEU A 20 32.90 -7.98 -12.25
N ALA A 21 32.66 -6.77 -11.72
CA ALA A 21 33.50 -6.15 -10.69
C ALA A 21 32.64 -5.26 -9.79
N PHE A 22 32.24 -5.80 -8.64
CA PHE A 22 31.45 -5.10 -7.65
C PHE A 22 31.82 -5.56 -6.23
N ILE A 23 31.34 -4.83 -5.24
CA ILE A 23 31.58 -5.13 -3.82
C ILE A 23 30.40 -5.94 -3.28
N ASP A 24 30.66 -7.21 -2.96
CA ASP A 24 29.75 -8.04 -2.19
C ASP A 24 29.91 -7.76 -0.70
N GLY A 25 29.18 -6.75 -0.23
CA GLY A 25 29.21 -6.29 1.15
C GLY A 25 28.76 -4.86 1.34
N ALA A 26 28.91 -4.38 2.57
CA ALA A 26 28.52 -3.02 2.95
C ALA A 26 29.58 -2.00 2.52
N VAL A 27 29.13 -0.92 1.87
CA VAL A 27 29.98 0.23 1.51
C VAL A 27 29.46 1.46 2.23
N LYS A 28 30.31 2.10 3.03
CA LYS A 28 30.07 3.38 3.69
C LYS A 28 30.79 4.49 2.93
N LYS A 29 30.09 5.56 2.58
CA LYS A 29 30.66 6.79 2.02
C LYS A 29 30.43 7.96 2.97
N ASP A 30 31.50 8.62 3.35
CA ASP A 30 31.44 9.90 4.06
C ASP A 30 31.20 11.03 3.06
N PHE A 31 30.32 11.96 3.40
CA PHE A 31 30.00 13.18 2.65
C PHE A 31 30.38 14.40 3.51
N CYS A 32 31.22 15.26 2.95
CA CYS A 32 31.63 16.53 3.56
C CYS A 32 30.92 17.74 2.93
N ALA A 33 30.17 17.52 1.86
CA ALA A 33 29.37 18.50 1.13
C ALA A 33 28.29 17.73 0.33
N THR A 34 27.41 18.47 -0.35
CA THR A 34 26.49 17.89 -1.35
C THR A 34 27.27 17.29 -2.52
N GLY A 35 26.69 16.29 -3.18
CA GLY A 35 27.34 15.58 -4.28
C GLY A 35 26.71 14.22 -4.57
N ALA A 36 27.09 13.66 -5.72
CA ALA A 36 26.61 12.36 -6.17
C ALA A 36 27.66 11.26 -5.96
N PHE A 37 27.21 10.07 -5.61
CA PHE A 37 28.02 8.87 -5.53
C PHE A 37 27.21 7.65 -5.98
N SER A 38 27.83 6.77 -6.77
CA SER A 38 27.26 5.47 -7.12
C SER A 38 27.93 4.40 -6.27
N TYR A 39 27.16 3.76 -5.39
CA TYR A 39 27.63 2.65 -4.56
C TYR A 39 27.82 1.42 -5.45
N PRO A 40 29.05 0.92 -5.62
CA PRO A 40 29.33 -0.17 -6.54
C PRO A 40 29.12 -1.53 -5.84
N VAL A 41 27.91 -1.73 -5.34
CA VAL A 41 27.52 -2.88 -4.53
C VAL A 41 26.77 -3.93 -5.36
N GLY A 42 26.79 -5.17 -4.89
CA GLY A 42 26.02 -6.27 -5.47
C GLY A 42 26.09 -7.51 -4.59
N GLN A 43 25.23 -8.49 -4.82
CA GLN A 43 25.35 -9.83 -4.24
C GLN A 43 24.83 -10.80 -5.28
N ASN A 44 25.65 -11.75 -5.72
CA ASN A 44 25.46 -12.58 -6.94
C ASN A 44 25.48 -11.78 -8.27
N GLN A 45 24.82 -10.62 -8.33
CA GLN A 45 24.79 -9.70 -9.45
C GLN A 45 25.13 -8.27 -8.99
N TYR A 46 25.53 -7.44 -9.93
CA TYR A 46 25.78 -6.02 -9.68
C TYR A 46 24.46 -5.27 -9.55
N SER A 47 24.28 -4.57 -8.44
CA SER A 47 23.03 -3.89 -8.10
C SER A 47 23.31 -2.52 -7.48
N PRO A 48 23.88 -1.57 -8.25
CA PRO A 48 24.36 -0.32 -7.71
C PRO A 48 23.23 0.58 -7.18
N VAL A 49 23.58 1.40 -6.21
CA VAL A 49 22.69 2.44 -5.66
C VAL A 49 23.27 3.81 -6.00
N GLY A 50 22.52 4.61 -6.76
CA GLY A 50 22.83 6.01 -6.96
C GLY A 50 22.33 6.84 -5.78
N ALA A 51 23.21 7.67 -5.21
CA ALA A 51 22.86 8.60 -4.17
C ALA A 51 23.32 10.01 -4.56
N THR A 52 22.38 10.93 -4.71
CA THR A 52 22.67 12.36 -4.91
C THR A 52 22.30 13.11 -3.65
N VAL A 53 23.29 13.47 -2.84
CA VAL A 53 23.10 14.27 -1.62
C VAL A 53 22.80 15.71 -2.03
N THR A 54 21.59 16.19 -1.72
CA THR A 54 21.09 17.51 -2.10
C THR A 54 21.13 18.52 -0.95
N ALA A 55 21.06 18.04 0.30
CA ALA A 55 21.23 18.84 1.51
C ALA A 55 21.69 17.98 2.69
N GLY A 56 22.09 18.61 3.80
CA GLY A 56 22.41 17.92 5.04
C GLY A 56 23.35 18.69 5.98
N THR A 57 23.61 18.11 7.15
CA THR A 57 24.64 18.56 8.08
C THR A 57 25.91 17.74 7.87
N PHE A 58 27.03 18.38 7.55
CA PHE A 58 28.28 17.69 7.24
C PHE A 58 29.30 17.78 8.38
N PRO A 59 30.10 16.72 8.65
CA PRO A 59 30.15 15.45 7.90
C PRO A 59 29.00 14.51 8.27
N SER A 60 28.44 13.87 7.26
CA SER A 60 27.46 12.79 7.39
C SER A 60 27.90 11.62 6.53
N SER A 61 27.32 10.44 6.73
CA SER A 61 27.68 9.26 5.95
C SER A 61 26.48 8.39 5.66
N LEU A 62 26.51 7.71 4.53
CA LEU A 62 25.51 6.73 4.15
C LEU A 62 26.21 5.40 3.88
N THR A 63 25.63 4.33 4.43
CA THR A 63 26.07 2.95 4.24
C THR A 63 25.02 2.22 3.44
N VAL A 64 25.43 1.56 2.36
CA VAL A 64 24.56 0.73 1.50
C VAL A 64 25.03 -0.72 1.61
N THR A 65 24.09 -1.63 1.87
CA THR A 65 24.35 -3.08 1.88
C THR A 65 23.34 -3.77 0.96
N PRO A 66 23.77 -4.43 -0.12
CA PRO A 66 22.89 -5.20 -0.99
C PRO A 66 22.54 -6.55 -0.33
N ASP A 67 21.40 -7.11 -0.70
CA ASP A 67 20.94 -8.42 -0.26
C ASP A 67 20.11 -9.03 -1.40
N ASP A 68 20.45 -10.25 -1.81
CA ASP A 68 19.75 -11.03 -2.83
C ASP A 68 18.88 -12.10 -2.17
N THR A 69 17.97 -11.65 -1.32
CA THR A 69 17.00 -12.52 -0.66
C THR A 69 15.66 -11.82 -0.58
N LEU A 70 14.59 -12.55 -0.86
CA LEU A 70 13.26 -11.97 -0.85
C LEU A 70 12.96 -11.29 0.49
N LEU A 71 12.59 -10.01 0.42
CA LEU A 71 12.30 -9.21 1.60
C LEU A 71 10.94 -9.62 2.19
N THR A 72 10.89 -10.13 3.42
CA THR A 72 9.69 -10.77 4.06
C THR A 72 8.32 -10.09 3.88
N GLY A 73 7.45 -10.58 2.99
CA GLY A 73 6.14 -9.94 2.74
C GLY A 73 6.10 -9.15 1.44
N PHE A 74 7.19 -9.18 0.68
CA PHE A 74 7.22 -8.97 -0.76
C PHE A 74 7.42 -10.32 -1.44
N THR A 75 7.04 -10.42 -2.72
CA THR A 75 7.13 -11.67 -3.51
C THR A 75 7.78 -11.50 -4.88
N ASP A 76 8.09 -10.27 -5.29
CA ASP A 76 8.28 -9.97 -6.71
C ASP A 76 9.74 -9.76 -7.12
N LEU A 77 10.54 -9.11 -6.26
CA LEU A 77 11.97 -8.85 -6.51
C LEU A 77 12.80 -9.44 -5.35
N SER A 78 13.79 -10.26 -5.66
CA SER A 78 14.71 -10.80 -4.63
C SER A 78 15.65 -9.71 -4.10
N ARG A 79 16.04 -8.77 -4.97
CA ARG A 79 16.98 -7.70 -4.65
C ARG A 79 16.40 -6.69 -3.66
N ASN A 80 17.13 -6.49 -2.56
CA ASN A 80 16.87 -5.38 -1.64
C ASN A 80 18.16 -4.71 -1.15
N TRP A 81 18.03 -3.49 -0.63
CA TRP A 81 19.15 -2.69 -0.14
C TRP A 81 18.88 -2.15 1.25
N ASN A 82 19.78 -2.44 2.19
CA ASN A 82 19.77 -1.82 3.50
C ASN A 82 20.63 -0.56 3.51
N LEU A 83 19.98 0.58 3.72
CA LEU A 83 20.60 1.89 3.84
C LEU A 83 20.62 2.33 5.30
N THR A 84 21.78 2.77 5.78
CA THR A 84 21.94 3.28 7.15
C THR A 84 22.77 4.54 7.12
N GLU A 85 22.21 5.58 7.72
CA GLU A 85 22.84 6.89 7.81
C GLU A 85 23.54 7.07 9.17
N THR A 86 24.58 7.90 9.18
CA THR A 86 25.03 8.61 10.38
C THR A 86 25.10 10.09 10.06
N GLY A 87 24.29 10.89 10.76
CA GLY A 87 24.18 12.33 10.55
C GLY A 87 22.78 12.73 10.08
N ASP A 88 22.70 13.68 9.15
CA ASP A 88 21.45 14.25 8.64
C ASP A 88 21.64 14.64 7.16
N LEU A 89 21.21 13.78 6.25
CA LEU A 89 21.31 13.89 4.81
C LEU A 89 19.91 13.94 4.21
N THR A 90 19.78 14.75 3.17
CA THR A 90 18.69 14.68 2.20
C THR A 90 19.25 14.16 0.89
N VAL A 91 18.70 13.04 0.39
CA VAL A 91 19.30 12.29 -0.71
C VAL A 91 18.24 11.90 -1.75
N ASP A 92 18.57 12.09 -3.02
CA ASP A 92 17.83 11.48 -4.13
C ASP A 92 18.44 10.12 -4.45
N LEU A 93 17.62 9.07 -4.43
CA LEU A 93 18.08 7.68 -4.53
C LEU A 93 17.59 7.00 -5.81
N THR A 94 18.47 6.23 -6.44
CA THR A 94 18.13 5.25 -7.47
C THR A 94 18.70 3.88 -7.09
N PHE A 95 18.00 2.81 -7.42
CA PHE A 95 18.44 1.43 -7.18
C PHE A 95 18.36 0.66 -8.48
N GLN A 96 19.46 0.03 -8.89
CA GLN A 96 19.49 -0.79 -10.10
C GLN A 96 19.47 -2.26 -9.74
N TYR A 97 18.57 -3.02 -10.34
CA TYR A 97 18.47 -4.48 -10.21
C TYR A 97 18.84 -5.16 -11.53
N ASP A 98 18.95 -6.49 -11.51
CA ASP A 98 19.18 -7.30 -12.70
C ASP A 98 17.92 -8.10 -13.08
N ASP A 99 17.76 -8.48 -14.36
CA ASP A 99 16.63 -9.32 -14.81
C ASP A 99 16.55 -10.65 -14.05
N SER A 100 17.69 -11.15 -13.54
CA SER A 100 17.74 -12.36 -12.73
C SER A 100 17.23 -12.19 -11.30
N ASP A 101 17.07 -10.96 -10.81
CA ASP A 101 16.46 -10.66 -9.50
C ASP A 101 14.92 -10.74 -9.55
N VAL A 102 14.35 -10.81 -10.76
CA VAL A 102 12.93 -10.69 -11.05
C VAL A 102 12.23 -12.03 -10.87
N ILE A 103 11.29 -12.09 -9.93
CA ILE A 103 10.50 -13.30 -9.63
C ILE A 103 9.10 -13.20 -10.24
N ALA A 104 8.51 -12.01 -10.24
CA ALA A 104 7.16 -11.75 -10.75
C ALA A 104 7.14 -10.74 -11.90
N ASN A 105 5.99 -10.13 -12.17
CA ASN A 105 5.82 -9.18 -13.28
C ASN A 105 6.24 -7.76 -12.86
N GLU A 106 7.14 -7.16 -13.63
CA GLU A 106 7.74 -5.85 -13.32
C GLU A 106 6.96 -4.63 -13.84
N SER A 107 6.00 -4.85 -14.74
CA SER A 107 5.30 -3.78 -15.48
C SER A 107 4.56 -2.77 -14.57
N ASN A 108 4.40 -3.09 -13.30
CA ASN A 108 3.74 -2.25 -12.31
C ASN A 108 4.55 -2.10 -11.01
N TYR A 109 5.87 -2.35 -11.04
CA TYR A 109 6.69 -2.16 -9.85
C TYR A 109 6.58 -0.75 -9.28
N ARG A 110 6.72 -0.70 -7.97
CA ARG A 110 6.79 0.46 -7.10
C ARG A 110 8.00 0.32 -6.20
N VAL A 111 8.48 1.45 -5.70
CA VAL A 111 9.57 1.48 -4.73
C VAL A 111 8.99 1.49 -3.33
N TYR A 112 9.42 0.54 -2.52
CA TYR A 112 9.00 0.45 -1.12
C TYR A 112 10.22 0.55 -0.21
N LYS A 113 10.02 1.18 0.95
CA LYS A 113 10.96 1.08 2.08
C LYS A 113 10.27 0.42 3.26
N ARG A 114 11.04 -0.19 4.16
CA ARG A 114 10.55 -0.69 5.44
C ARG A 114 10.80 0.30 6.55
N THR A 115 9.75 0.76 7.20
CA THR A 115 9.90 1.53 8.42
C THR A 115 9.66 0.64 9.66
N GLY A 116 9.81 1.22 10.85
CA GLY A 116 9.48 0.53 12.10
C GLY A 116 8.02 0.06 12.13
N ALA A 117 7.72 -0.90 13.01
CA ALA A 117 6.38 -1.47 13.21
C ALA A 117 5.75 -2.16 11.96
N GLY A 118 6.56 -2.55 10.98
CA GLY A 118 6.08 -3.29 9.79
C GLY A 118 5.37 -2.43 8.76
N VAL A 119 5.46 -1.11 8.88
CA VAL A 119 4.90 -0.17 7.90
C VAL A 119 5.80 -0.13 6.66
N VAL A 120 5.16 -0.15 5.49
CA VAL A 120 5.83 -0.25 4.19
C VAL A 120 5.25 0.81 3.25
N PRO A 121 5.72 2.07 3.32
CA PRO A 121 5.22 3.11 2.43
C PRO A 121 5.71 2.87 1.00
N GLU A 122 4.81 3.10 0.05
CA GLU A 122 5.18 3.36 -1.35
C GLU A 122 5.90 4.71 -1.40
N MET A 123 7.10 4.72 -1.97
CA MET A 123 7.98 5.89 -2.03
C MET A 123 7.92 6.61 -3.38
N CYS A 124 7.19 6.05 -4.34
CA CYS A 124 6.89 6.70 -5.61
C CYS A 124 5.70 7.66 -5.47
N ALA A 125 5.83 8.90 -5.93
CA ALA A 125 4.69 9.81 -6.12
C ALA A 125 4.07 9.71 -7.54
N VAL A 126 4.85 9.19 -8.51
CA VAL A 126 4.49 8.93 -9.93
C VAL A 126 5.20 7.65 -10.38
N THR A 127 5.10 7.24 -11.65
CA THR A 127 5.90 6.12 -12.19
C THR A 127 7.39 6.40 -12.02
N CYS A 128 8.00 5.80 -11.00
CA CYS A 128 9.41 5.93 -10.66
C CYS A 128 10.13 4.58 -10.85
N VAL A 129 9.74 3.83 -11.88
CA VAL A 129 10.37 2.57 -12.28
C VAL A 129 10.60 2.58 -13.78
N ASP A 130 11.82 2.25 -14.17
CA ASP A 130 12.23 2.01 -15.55
C ASP A 130 12.49 0.52 -15.71
N THR A 131 11.53 -0.19 -16.30
CA THR A 131 11.62 -1.65 -16.55
C THR A 131 12.45 -1.99 -17.78
N VAL A 132 12.94 -1.01 -18.53
CA VAL A 132 13.84 -1.25 -19.68
C VAL A 132 15.29 -1.26 -19.20
N ASN A 133 15.60 -0.42 -18.21
CA ASN A 133 16.94 -0.27 -17.65
C ASN A 133 17.07 -0.85 -16.23
N ASN A 134 16.05 -1.53 -15.72
CA ASN A 134 15.99 -2.14 -14.40
C ASN A 134 16.33 -1.17 -13.27
N VAL A 135 15.66 -0.01 -13.27
CA VAL A 135 15.88 1.06 -12.29
C VAL A 135 14.63 1.31 -11.47
N LEU A 136 14.80 1.31 -10.15
CA LEU A 136 13.87 1.83 -9.17
C LEU A 136 14.29 3.26 -8.77
N GLY A 137 13.36 4.20 -8.80
CA GLY A 137 13.56 5.62 -8.55
C GLY A 137 13.57 6.48 -9.83
N PRO A 138 13.99 7.76 -9.72
CA PRO A 138 14.53 8.37 -8.53
C PRO A 138 13.46 8.59 -7.45
N VAL A 139 13.82 8.31 -6.20
CA VAL A 139 13.07 8.74 -5.01
C VAL A 139 13.73 10.02 -4.50
N ILE A 140 13.00 11.13 -4.51
CA ILE A 140 13.53 12.46 -4.26
C ILE A 140 13.41 12.83 -2.78
N GLY A 141 14.44 13.48 -2.23
CA GLY A 141 14.39 14.12 -0.91
C GLY A 141 14.29 13.15 0.25
N VAL A 142 14.93 11.98 0.17
CA VAL A 142 14.91 10.97 1.24
C VAL A 142 15.72 11.47 2.44
N THR A 143 15.07 11.51 3.60
CA THR A 143 15.65 11.86 4.91
C THR A 143 15.54 10.73 5.95
N GLU A 144 14.97 9.60 5.56
CA GLU A 144 14.78 8.45 6.43
C GLU A 144 15.22 7.17 5.72
N PHE A 145 16.35 6.63 6.18
CA PHE A 145 17.01 5.48 5.59
C PHE A 145 16.64 4.19 6.32
N SER A 146 16.49 3.11 5.54
CA SER A 146 16.04 1.80 6.03
C SER A 146 16.31 0.74 4.96
N ARG A 147 15.46 -0.29 4.85
CA ARG A 147 15.57 -1.33 3.83
C ARG A 147 14.60 -1.10 2.69
N TRP A 148 15.09 -1.16 1.45
CA TRP A 148 14.38 -0.80 0.22
C TRP A 148 14.27 -1.98 -0.74
N THR A 149 13.18 -2.06 -1.49
CA THR A 149 12.95 -3.07 -2.54
C THR A 149 11.98 -2.56 -3.60
N GLY A 150 11.94 -3.24 -4.75
CA GLY A 150 10.86 -3.15 -5.72
C GLY A 150 9.78 -4.21 -5.47
N SER A 151 8.53 -3.90 -5.77
CA SER A 151 7.44 -4.88 -5.83
C SER A 151 6.30 -4.31 -6.66
N GLY A 152 5.40 -5.16 -7.17
CA GLY A 152 4.09 -4.72 -7.64
C GLY A 152 3.30 -4.01 -6.52
N PRO A 153 2.17 -3.37 -6.86
CA PRO A 153 1.34 -2.69 -5.89
C PRO A 153 0.94 -3.67 -4.78
N LEU A 154 1.31 -3.34 -3.54
CA LEU A 154 0.85 -4.09 -2.38
C LEU A 154 -0.67 -3.96 -2.33
N ALA A 155 -1.38 -5.08 -2.48
CA ALA A 155 -2.81 -5.08 -2.21
C ALA A 155 -3.00 -4.64 -0.75
N PRO A 156 -3.91 -3.69 -0.46
CA PRO A 156 -4.23 -3.40 0.92
C PRO A 156 -4.64 -4.72 1.58
N THR A 157 -4.03 -5.06 2.72
CA THR A 157 -4.56 -6.12 3.57
C THR A 157 -5.80 -5.56 4.27
N ALA A 158 -6.80 -5.15 3.50
CA ALA A 158 -8.08 -4.82 4.05
C ALA A 158 -8.62 -6.10 4.68
N ALA A 159 -8.95 -6.05 5.96
CA ALA A 159 -9.66 -7.15 6.58
C ALA A 159 -10.96 -7.36 5.77
N ASP A 160 -11.23 -8.60 5.36
CA ASP A 160 -12.50 -8.95 4.74
C ASP A 160 -13.62 -8.66 5.74
N VAL A 161 -14.33 -7.55 5.55
CA VAL A 161 -15.47 -7.14 6.36
C VAL A 161 -16.77 -7.47 5.66
N VAL A 162 -17.82 -7.56 6.46
CA VAL A 162 -19.16 -7.94 6.00
C VAL A 162 -20.08 -6.73 6.07
N LEU A 163 -20.88 -6.52 5.01
CA LEU A 163 -22.03 -5.60 5.07
C LEU A 163 -23.32 -6.42 4.97
N GLY A 164 -24.10 -6.43 6.03
CA GLY A 164 -25.37 -7.12 6.14
C GLY A 164 -26.44 -6.26 6.79
N GLY A 165 -27.66 -6.75 6.71
CA GLY A 165 -28.83 -6.08 7.27
C GLY A 165 -30.11 -6.80 6.89
N ARG A 166 -31.23 -6.14 7.12
CA ARG A 166 -32.59 -6.61 6.82
C ARG A 166 -33.34 -5.60 5.98
N VAL A 167 -34.12 -6.13 5.04
CA VAL A 167 -35.12 -5.36 4.31
C VAL A 167 -36.49 -5.65 4.90
N LEU A 168 -37.16 -4.62 5.40
CA LEU A 168 -38.33 -4.74 6.26
C LEU A 168 -39.54 -3.97 5.71
N THR A 169 -40.73 -4.48 5.97
CA THR A 169 -41.97 -3.71 5.90
C THR A 169 -42.09 -2.78 7.12
N ALA A 170 -42.91 -1.74 7.04
CA ALA A 170 -43.23 -0.89 8.19
C ALA A 170 -43.67 -1.67 9.44
N ASP A 171 -44.38 -2.78 9.26
CA ASP A 171 -44.86 -3.65 10.36
C ASP A 171 -43.78 -4.64 10.87
N GLY A 172 -42.50 -4.44 10.52
CA GLY A 172 -41.38 -5.27 10.97
C GLY A 172 -41.22 -6.64 10.29
N ARG A 173 -42.07 -6.98 9.31
CA ARG A 173 -41.95 -8.23 8.54
C ARG A 173 -40.83 -8.16 7.51
N GLY A 174 -40.09 -9.25 7.35
CA GLY A 174 -39.05 -9.37 6.33
C GLY A 174 -39.59 -9.34 4.90
N ILE A 175 -38.95 -8.59 4.03
CA ILE A 175 -39.24 -8.55 2.59
C ILE A 175 -38.30 -9.52 1.90
N LYS A 176 -38.84 -10.63 1.39
CA LYS A 176 -38.10 -11.60 0.57
C LYS A 176 -37.95 -11.14 -0.88
N ASN A 177 -36.91 -11.63 -1.56
CA ASN A 177 -36.63 -11.37 -2.97
C ASN A 177 -36.50 -9.87 -3.31
N ALA A 178 -36.13 -9.04 -2.35
CA ALA A 178 -35.59 -7.71 -2.65
C ALA A 178 -34.16 -7.91 -3.18
N VAL A 179 -33.82 -7.17 -4.22
CA VAL A 179 -32.51 -7.19 -4.85
C VAL A 179 -31.68 -6.10 -4.19
N LEU A 180 -30.52 -6.45 -3.64
CA LEU A 180 -29.54 -5.48 -3.22
C LEU A 180 -28.34 -5.51 -4.17
N VAL A 181 -27.88 -4.32 -4.53
CA VAL A 181 -26.67 -4.11 -5.32
C VAL A 181 -25.74 -3.24 -4.50
N ILE A 182 -24.49 -3.64 -4.38
CA ILE A 182 -23.43 -2.83 -3.78
C ILE A 182 -22.41 -2.45 -4.85
N SER A 183 -21.94 -1.21 -4.81
CA SER A 183 -20.94 -0.66 -5.71
C SER A 183 -20.10 0.39 -5.00
N GLY A 184 -18.87 0.62 -5.47
CA GLY A 184 -18.00 1.66 -4.94
C GLY A 184 -16.56 1.19 -4.75
N ASN A 185 -15.66 2.16 -4.65
CA ASN A 185 -14.24 1.98 -4.40
C ASN A 185 -13.54 0.92 -5.30
N THR A 186 -12.93 -0.09 -4.69
CA THR A 186 -12.07 -1.14 -5.26
C THR A 186 -12.85 -2.32 -5.84
N LEU A 187 -14.18 -2.36 -5.69
CA LEU A 187 -15.00 -3.42 -6.28
C LEU A 187 -14.87 -3.40 -7.81
N PRO A 188 -14.31 -4.45 -8.44
CA PRO A 188 -14.12 -4.47 -9.90
C PRO A 188 -15.46 -4.50 -10.64
N THR A 189 -16.50 -5.06 -10.03
CA THR A 189 -17.88 -5.06 -10.54
C THR A 189 -18.88 -5.00 -9.39
N PRO A 190 -20.07 -4.40 -9.57
CA PRO A 190 -21.11 -4.38 -8.54
C PRO A 190 -21.56 -5.79 -8.14
N MET A 191 -21.60 -6.08 -6.84
CA MET A 191 -22.13 -7.36 -6.33
C MET A 191 -23.65 -7.26 -6.15
N ARG A 192 -24.34 -8.39 -6.34
CA ARG A 192 -25.80 -8.46 -6.23
C ARG A 192 -26.25 -9.63 -5.37
N VAL A 193 -27.10 -9.37 -4.38
CA VAL A 193 -27.68 -10.39 -3.50
C VAL A 193 -29.20 -10.24 -3.43
N LEU A 194 -29.87 -11.32 -3.04
CA LEU A 194 -31.30 -11.37 -2.81
C LEU A 194 -31.59 -11.56 -1.33
N THR A 195 -32.62 -10.90 -0.82
CA THR A 195 -33.06 -11.13 0.56
C THR A 195 -33.74 -12.47 0.73
N GLY A 196 -33.42 -13.14 1.85
CA GLY A 196 -34.06 -14.38 2.26
C GLY A 196 -35.50 -14.19 2.77
N PRO A 197 -36.18 -15.27 3.21
CA PRO A 197 -37.57 -15.25 3.68
C PRO A 197 -37.84 -14.25 4.82
N PHE A 198 -36.86 -13.99 5.68
CA PHE A 198 -36.95 -13.06 6.82
C PHE A 198 -36.35 -11.67 6.54
N GLY A 199 -36.00 -11.39 5.29
CA GLY A 199 -35.49 -10.09 4.84
C GLY A 199 -33.98 -9.89 4.96
N TYR A 200 -33.24 -10.87 5.50
CA TYR A 200 -31.78 -10.76 5.65
C TYR A 200 -31.05 -10.75 4.29
N TYR A 201 -30.00 -9.95 4.23
CA TYR A 201 -29.00 -9.96 3.16
C TYR A 201 -27.60 -9.80 3.74
N ARG A 202 -26.59 -10.15 2.94
CA ARG A 202 -25.18 -10.08 3.31
C ARG A 202 -24.30 -9.94 2.07
N PHE A 203 -23.32 -9.07 2.12
CA PHE A 203 -22.20 -8.96 1.20
C PHE A 203 -20.91 -9.29 1.96
N ASP A 204 -20.11 -10.19 1.39
CA ASP A 204 -18.86 -10.69 1.95
C ASP A 204 -17.68 -10.21 1.10
N GLY A 205 -16.47 -10.23 1.67
CA GLY A 205 -15.24 -9.86 0.96
C GLY A 205 -15.21 -8.37 0.59
N LEU A 206 -15.70 -7.51 1.48
CA LEU A 206 -15.57 -6.06 1.33
C LEU A 206 -14.32 -5.59 2.07
N GLU A 207 -13.72 -4.51 1.59
CA GLU A 207 -12.48 -3.98 2.13
C GLU A 207 -12.79 -2.96 3.25
N ALA A 208 -12.15 -3.14 4.41
CA ALA A 208 -12.17 -2.15 5.48
C ALA A 208 -11.41 -0.86 5.09
N GLY A 209 -11.86 0.28 5.64
CA GLY A 209 -11.38 1.62 5.31
C GLY A 209 -12.15 2.30 4.18
N GLU A 210 -13.07 1.59 3.53
CA GLU A 210 -13.62 2.01 2.24
C GLU A 210 -15.08 2.44 2.29
N THR A 211 -15.49 3.23 1.30
CA THR A 211 -16.86 3.74 1.19
C THR A 211 -17.62 3.08 0.04
N TYR A 212 -18.74 2.46 0.39
CA TYR A 212 -19.61 1.74 -0.52
C TYR A 212 -20.99 2.39 -0.61
N VAL A 213 -21.65 2.18 -1.75
CA VAL A 213 -23.05 2.52 -1.97
C VAL A 213 -23.83 1.22 -2.11
N VAL A 214 -24.78 1.00 -1.20
CA VAL A 214 -25.71 -0.13 -1.24
C VAL A 214 -27.09 0.37 -1.65
N THR A 215 -27.67 -0.28 -2.66
CA THR A 215 -28.97 0.06 -3.25
C THR A 215 -29.91 -1.12 -3.18
N VAL A 216 -31.12 -0.91 -2.63
CA VAL A 216 -32.20 -1.89 -2.59
C VAL A 216 -33.21 -1.63 -3.71
N ASN A 217 -33.68 -2.70 -4.34
CA ASN A 217 -34.71 -2.65 -5.38
C ASN A 217 -35.72 -3.81 -5.22
N SER A 218 -36.99 -3.54 -5.51
CA SER A 218 -38.04 -4.55 -5.54
C SER A 218 -39.10 -4.21 -6.59
N LYS A 219 -39.65 -5.24 -7.25
CA LYS A 219 -40.79 -5.06 -8.17
C LYS A 219 -42.10 -4.70 -7.45
N ARG A 220 -42.21 -4.99 -6.15
CA ARG A 220 -43.47 -4.91 -5.39
C ARG A 220 -43.48 -3.80 -4.34
N PHE A 221 -42.32 -3.29 -3.94
CA PHE A 221 -42.18 -2.37 -2.82
C PHE A 221 -41.32 -1.18 -3.21
N PHE A 222 -41.65 -0.02 -2.65
CA PHE A 222 -40.86 1.20 -2.73
C PHE A 222 -40.18 1.45 -1.39
N PHE A 223 -38.99 2.03 -1.43
CA PHE A 223 -38.15 2.28 -0.26
C PHE A 223 -37.89 3.78 -0.12
N GLN A 224 -37.83 4.27 1.12
CA GLN A 224 -37.67 5.70 1.40
C GLN A 224 -36.28 6.19 1.06
N ALA A 225 -35.28 5.40 1.46
CA ALA A 225 -33.89 5.58 1.08
C ALA A 225 -33.48 4.33 0.28
N PRO A 226 -33.71 4.29 -1.04
CA PRO A 226 -33.38 3.11 -1.84
C PRO A 226 -31.86 2.93 -1.99
N SER A 227 -31.05 3.97 -1.69
CA SER A 227 -29.59 3.90 -1.68
C SER A 227 -29.04 4.47 -0.38
N ARG A 228 -27.99 3.85 0.16
CA ARG A 228 -27.25 4.31 1.34
C ARG A 228 -25.75 4.28 1.06
N ILE A 229 -25.06 5.32 1.53
CA ILE A 229 -23.59 5.37 1.54
C ILE A 229 -23.13 4.84 2.90
N VAL A 230 -22.18 3.91 2.91
CA VAL A 230 -21.65 3.28 4.12
C VAL A 230 -20.13 3.26 4.03
N THR A 231 -19.47 3.86 5.01
CA THR A 231 -18.01 3.73 5.19
C THR A 231 -17.75 2.57 6.15
N LEU A 232 -17.01 1.57 5.71
CA LEU A 232 -16.76 0.35 6.47
C LEU A 232 -15.42 0.44 7.17
N SER A 233 -15.41 0.74 8.47
CA SER A 233 -14.23 0.53 9.31
C SER A 233 -14.15 -0.89 9.90
N ASP A 234 -15.30 -1.57 10.02
CA ASP A 234 -15.49 -2.94 10.50
C ASP A 234 -16.77 -3.53 9.86
N SER A 235 -17.11 -4.78 10.17
CA SER A 235 -18.34 -5.44 9.72
C SER A 235 -19.59 -4.76 10.28
N VAL A 236 -20.53 -4.44 9.39
CA VAL A 236 -21.82 -3.81 9.70
C VAL A 236 -22.91 -4.83 9.39
N LEU A 237 -23.78 -5.16 10.34
CA LEU A 237 -24.83 -6.20 10.17
C LEU A 237 -26.27 -5.66 10.32
N ASP A 238 -26.40 -4.36 10.51
CA ASP A 238 -27.63 -3.62 10.79
C ASP A 238 -27.89 -2.50 9.78
N ALA A 239 -27.38 -2.64 8.55
CA ALA A 239 -27.60 -1.70 7.46
C ALA A 239 -29.02 -1.81 6.86
N ASP A 240 -30.05 -1.68 7.69
CA ASP A 240 -31.42 -2.02 7.32
C ASP A 240 -32.06 -1.07 6.29
N PHE A 241 -33.06 -1.57 5.58
CA PHE A 241 -33.91 -0.82 4.65
C PHE A 241 -35.38 -1.01 4.99
N TRP A 242 -36.14 0.09 4.98
CA TRP A 242 -37.58 0.06 5.24
C TRP A 242 -38.37 0.48 4.00
N ARG A 243 -39.45 -0.24 3.72
CA ARG A 243 -40.42 0.18 2.70
C ARG A 243 -41.09 1.49 3.13
N CYS A 244 -41.48 2.32 2.17
CA CYS A 244 -42.48 3.36 2.39
C CYS A 244 -43.88 2.74 2.51
N LEU A 245 -44.72 3.27 3.41
CA LEU A 245 -46.17 3.15 3.22
C LEU A 245 -46.62 4.19 2.19
N ARG A 246 -47.68 3.90 1.44
CA ARG A 246 -48.19 4.76 0.37
C ARG A 246 -48.68 6.14 0.89
N SER A 247 -48.74 6.34 2.21
CA SER A 247 -49.14 7.57 2.90
C SER A 247 -48.03 8.31 3.64
N ASP A 248 -46.80 7.78 3.70
CA ASP A 248 -45.83 8.21 4.73
C ASP A 248 -44.68 9.02 4.15
N ALA A 249 -44.92 10.31 3.92
CA ALA A 249 -43.86 11.29 3.68
C ALA A 249 -43.09 11.69 4.97
N ASP A 250 -43.50 11.22 6.16
CA ASP A 250 -43.03 11.79 7.45
C ASP A 250 -42.34 10.83 8.44
N PHE A 251 -42.00 9.60 8.08
CA PHE A 251 -41.27 8.72 9.01
C PHE A 251 -39.75 8.80 8.81
N GLN A 252 -39.07 9.71 9.51
CA GLN A 252 -37.62 9.64 9.71
C GLN A 252 -37.35 8.75 10.93
N PRO A 253 -36.75 7.55 10.82
CA PRO A 253 -36.28 6.84 12.00
C PRO A 253 -35.13 7.63 12.63
N ASN A 254 -35.24 7.89 13.93
CA ASN A 254 -34.20 8.55 14.74
C ASN A 254 -32.84 7.89 14.51
N PHE A 255 -31.91 8.63 13.91
CA PHE A 255 -30.48 8.36 14.07
C PHE A 255 -30.11 8.69 15.51
N ALA A 256 -30.24 7.72 16.41
CA ALA A 256 -29.59 7.78 17.71
C ALA A 256 -28.08 7.76 17.43
N GLY A 257 -27.43 8.92 17.61
CA GLY A 257 -26.00 9.06 17.48
C GLY A 257 -25.29 8.07 18.40
N ALA A 258 -24.43 7.25 17.82
CA ALA A 258 -23.37 6.59 18.57
C ALA A 258 -22.37 7.67 19.01
N THR A 259 -22.65 8.30 20.16
CA THR A 259 -21.60 8.94 20.94
C THR A 259 -20.74 7.84 21.55
N SER A 260 -19.50 7.71 21.08
CA SER A 260 -18.44 7.00 21.76
C SER A 260 -18.30 7.53 23.19
N SER A 261 -18.58 6.71 24.20
CA SER A 261 -18.11 6.95 25.56
C SER A 261 -16.70 6.37 25.67
N ASN A 262 -15.71 7.26 25.70
CA ASN A 262 -14.37 6.92 26.15
C ASN A 262 -14.41 6.52 27.63
N TYR A 263 -13.69 5.44 27.96
CA TYR A 263 -13.08 5.24 29.26
C TYR A 263 -11.61 4.87 29.03
#